data_AF-A0A420I8U1-F1
#
_entry.id   AF-A0A420I8U1-F1
#
_cell.length_a   1.000
_cell.length_b   1.000
_cell.length_c   1.000
_cell.angle_alpha   90.00
_cell.angle_beta   90.00
_cell.angle_gamma   90.00
#
_symmetry.space_group_name_H-M   'P 1'
#
loop_
_entity.id
_entity.type
_entity.pdbx_description
1 polymer ?
#
loop_
_entity_poly.entity_id
_entity_poly.type
_entity_poly.pdbx_seq_one_letter_code
_entity_poly.pdbx_strand_id
1 'polypeptide(L)'
;MAKVRIENTSFLIDGVSFYHASTAIGFQTASAQFTYNNVVKHARELTHGNLAKWASYSSDTCAIQKSFWEIMNSTAETRHVLTVPCDSHGLQLISKTYFGLAKIIIETQLLQWENSSNRALMQFSVSSPVLISSLHF
;
A
#
# COMPACT_ATOMS: atom_id res chain seq x y z
N MET A 1 -24.97 18.08 5.46
CA MET A 1 -24.23 18.47 4.24
C MET A 1 -23.59 17.22 3.64
N ALA A 2 -23.77 17.02 2.33
CA ALA A 2 -23.10 15.94 1.61
C ALA A 2 -21.59 16.19 1.57
N LYS A 3 -20.76 15.18 1.91
CA LYS A 3 -19.30 15.30 1.88
C LYS A 3 -18.83 15.34 0.42
N VAL A 4 -18.38 16.50 -0.05
CA VAL A 4 -17.84 16.68 -1.41
C VAL A 4 -16.41 16.16 -1.45
N ARG A 5 -16.07 15.33 -2.45
CA ARG A 5 -14.69 14.95 -2.74
C ARG A 5 -14.04 16.01 -3.62
N ILE A 6 -12.78 16.33 -3.33
CA ILE A 6 -12.00 17.34 -4.05
C ILE A 6 -10.73 16.67 -4.58
N GLU A 7 -10.43 16.90 -5.86
CA GLU A 7 -9.14 16.57 -6.48
C GLU A 7 -8.28 17.83 -6.48
N ASN A 8 -7.14 17.78 -5.81
CA ASN A 8 -6.17 18.87 -5.88
C ASN A 8 -5.09 18.51 -6.89
N THR A 9 -4.85 19.38 -7.86
CA THR A 9 -3.79 19.22 -8.85
C THR A 9 -2.71 20.25 -8.59
N SER A 10 -1.47 19.78 -8.50
CA SER A 10 -0.27 20.61 -8.39
C SER A 10 0.72 20.17 -9.45
N PHE A 11 1.53 21.10 -9.93
CA PHE A 11 2.58 20.82 -10.91
C PHE A 11 3.93 21.21 -10.34
N LEU A 12 4.97 20.55 -10.85
CA LEU A 12 6.35 20.85 -10.55
C LEU A 12 7.05 21.23 -11.85
N ILE A 13 7.60 22.44 -11.90
CA ILE A 13 8.34 22.98 -13.04
C ILE A 13 9.64 23.56 -12.49
N ASP A 14 10.77 23.15 -13.08
CA ASP A 14 12.11 23.64 -12.71
C ASP A 14 12.41 23.56 -11.19
N GLY A 15 11.95 22.48 -10.55
CA GLY A 15 12.14 22.24 -9.12
C GLY A 15 11.19 23.03 -8.20
N VAL A 16 10.30 23.86 -8.75
CA VAL A 16 9.32 24.62 -8.00
C VAL A 16 7.95 23.95 -8.12
N SER A 17 7.34 23.64 -6.97
CA SER A 17 5.96 23.16 -6.92
C SER A 17 4.99 24.31 -6.77
N PHE A 18 3.92 24.31 -7.56
CA PHE A 18 2.81 25.23 -7.40
C PHE A 18 1.47 24.51 -7.45
N TYR A 19 0.54 25.01 -6.64
CA TYR A 19 -0.85 24.62 -6.69
C TYR A 19 -1.47 25.15 -7.98
N HIS A 20 -2.18 24.29 -8.71
CA HIS A 20 -2.84 24.65 -9.96
C HIS A 20 -4.35 24.78 -9.79
N ALA A 21 -5.02 23.75 -9.25
CA ALA A 21 -6.47 23.73 -9.18
C ALA A 21 -7.02 22.78 -8.10
N SER A 22 -8.25 23.06 -7.67
CA SER A 22 -9.09 22.16 -6.89
C SER A 22 -10.37 21.89 -7.67
N THR A 23 -10.58 20.64 -8.08
CA THR A 23 -11.76 20.21 -8.81
C THR A 23 -12.71 19.47 -7.87
N ALA A 24 -13.95 19.96 -7.74
CA ALA A 24 -14.99 19.25 -7.02
C ALA A 24 -15.44 18.03 -7.84
N ILE A 25 -15.21 16.82 -7.32
CA ILE A 25 -15.49 15.55 -8.01
C ILE A 25 -16.97 15.12 -7.80
N GLY A 26 -17.70 15.80 -6.92
CA GLY A 26 -19.09 15.45 -6.59
C GLY A 26 -19.23 14.06 -5.96
N PHE A 27 -20.47 13.55 -5.92
CA PHE A 27 -20.79 12.21 -5.37
C PHE A 27 -20.53 11.07 -6.36
N GLN A 28 -20.43 11.37 -7.66
CA GLN A 28 -20.21 10.37 -8.72
C GLN A 28 -18.71 10.08 -8.85
N THR A 29 -18.29 9.03 -8.13
CA THR A 29 -17.06 8.24 -8.29
C THR A 29 -15.89 8.92 -8.99
N ALA A 30 -14.95 9.42 -8.17
CA ALA A 30 -13.56 9.66 -8.56
C ALA A 30 -12.98 8.38 -9.18
N SER A 31 -13.12 8.24 -10.50
CA SER A 31 -12.61 7.12 -11.27
C SER A 31 -11.24 7.48 -11.84
N ALA A 32 -10.48 6.46 -12.23
CA ALA A 32 -9.22 6.67 -12.93
C ALA A 32 -9.41 7.48 -14.23
N GLN A 33 -10.51 7.24 -14.94
CA GLN A 33 -10.83 7.97 -16.17
C GLN A 33 -11.14 9.45 -15.90
N PHE A 34 -11.90 9.75 -14.84
CA PHE A 34 -12.18 11.13 -14.45
C PHE A 34 -10.89 11.87 -14.12
N THR A 35 -10.07 11.26 -13.25
CA THR A 35 -8.77 11.81 -12.83
C THR A 35 -7.87 12.03 -14.04
N TYR A 36 -7.79 11.05 -14.94
CA TYR A 36 -7.00 11.14 -16.18
C TYR A 36 -7.45 12.32 -17.03
N ASN A 37 -8.75 12.43 -17.31
CA ASN A 37 -9.29 13.51 -18.12
C ASN A 37 -9.01 14.88 -17.49
N ASN A 38 -9.16 14.99 -16.15
CA ASN A 38 -8.95 16.24 -15.43
C ASN A 38 -7.46 16.65 -15.42
N VAL A 39 -6.56 15.73 -15.08
CA VAL A 39 -5.11 15.98 -15.07
C VAL A 39 -4.59 16.29 -16.46
N VAL A 40 -5.01 15.55 -17.49
CA VAL A 40 -4.59 15.80 -18.89
C VAL A 40 -5.08 17.17 -19.37
N LYS A 41 -6.31 17.56 -19.01
CA LYS A 41 -6.83 18.90 -19.31
C LYS A 41 -5.89 19.98 -18.73
N HIS A 42 -5.56 19.88 -17.44
CA HIS A 42 -4.66 20.83 -16.78
C HIS A 42 -3.24 20.80 -17.34
N ALA A 43 -2.72 19.62 -17.67
CA ALA A 43 -1.40 19.48 -18.29
C ALA A 43 -1.39 20.14 -19.68
N ARG A 44 -2.44 19.97 -20.51
CA ARG A 44 -2.55 20.65 -21.80
C ARG A 44 -2.63 22.17 -21.65
N GLU A 45 -3.38 22.66 -20.67
CA GLU A 45 -3.47 24.10 -20.37
C GLU A 45 -2.07 24.68 -20.06
N LEU A 46 -1.32 24.03 -19.16
CA LEU A 46 0.00 24.50 -18.73
C LEU A 46 1.10 24.31 -19.78
N THR A 47 1.02 23.26 -20.60
CA THR A 47 2.02 22.97 -21.62
C THR A 47 1.70 23.62 -22.97
N HIS A 48 0.63 24.40 -23.05
CA HIS A 48 0.10 25.00 -24.28
C HIS A 48 -0.13 23.92 -25.37
N GLY A 49 -0.71 22.79 -24.96
CA GLY A 49 -1.00 21.63 -25.79
C GLY A 49 0.17 20.66 -25.99
N ASN A 50 1.41 21.02 -25.63
CA ASN A 50 2.57 20.16 -25.81
C ASN A 50 2.80 19.20 -24.63
N LEU A 51 2.02 18.12 -24.58
CA LEU A 51 2.11 17.09 -23.54
C LEU A 51 3.47 16.38 -23.47
N ALA A 52 4.34 16.48 -24.48
CA ALA A 52 5.70 15.94 -24.41
C ALA A 52 6.56 16.60 -23.31
N LYS A 53 6.17 17.81 -22.86
CA LYS A 53 6.81 18.50 -21.73
C LYS A 53 6.45 17.89 -20.37
N TRP A 54 5.39 17.08 -20.30
CA TRP A 54 4.98 16.41 -19.08
C TRP A 54 5.77 15.10 -18.92
N ALA A 55 6.67 15.08 -17.93
CA ALA A 55 7.59 13.95 -17.74
C ALA A 55 7.05 12.87 -16.80
N SER A 56 6.36 13.24 -15.73
CA SER A 56 5.96 12.30 -14.68
C SER A 56 4.65 12.66 -13.98
N TYR A 57 3.97 11.64 -13.47
CA TYR A 57 2.75 11.76 -12.68
C TYR A 57 2.85 10.96 -11.39
N SER A 58 2.37 11.55 -10.30
CA SER A 58 2.19 10.88 -9.01
C SER A 58 0.85 11.26 -8.39
N SER A 59 0.23 10.32 -7.69
CA SER A 59 -1.00 10.56 -6.91
C SER A 59 -0.88 9.86 -5.56
N ASP A 60 -1.49 10.45 -4.54
CA ASP A 60 -1.63 9.89 -3.20
C ASP A 60 -2.67 8.76 -3.10
N THR A 61 -3.50 8.59 -4.13
CA THR A 61 -4.63 7.66 -4.12
C THR A 61 -4.23 6.35 -4.83
N CYS A 62 -3.64 5.43 -4.08
CA CYS A 62 -3.13 4.15 -4.61
C CYS A 62 -4.17 3.35 -5.39
N ALA A 63 -5.42 3.35 -4.91
CA ALA A 63 -6.52 2.58 -5.51
C ALA A 63 -6.78 2.97 -6.98
N ILE A 64 -6.49 4.21 -7.35
CA ILE A 64 -6.73 4.75 -8.71
C ILE A 64 -5.46 4.69 -9.55
N GLN A 65 -4.29 4.63 -8.92
CA GLN A 65 -3.01 4.82 -9.58
C GLN A 65 -2.67 3.75 -10.63
N LYS A 66 -2.98 2.48 -10.35
CA LYS A 66 -2.77 1.39 -11.31
C LYS A 66 -3.63 1.59 -12.56
N SER A 67 -4.94 1.80 -12.39
CA SER A 67 -5.84 2.02 -13.51
C SER A 67 -5.55 3.32 -14.27
N PHE A 68 -5.09 4.36 -13.57
CA PHE A 68 -4.62 5.59 -14.21
C PHE A 68 -3.39 5.32 -15.10
N TRP A 69 -2.43 4.54 -14.61
CA TRP A 69 -1.28 4.12 -15.42
C TRP A 69 -1.69 3.29 -16.63
N GLU A 70 -2.63 2.35 -16.48
CA GLU A 70 -3.15 1.56 -17.61
C GLU A 70 -3.76 2.46 -18.70
N ILE A 71 -4.49 3.51 -18.31
CA ILE A 71 -5.05 4.50 -19.23
C ILE A 71 -3.94 5.30 -19.91
N MET A 72 -2.94 5.79 -19.15
CA MET A 72 -1.84 6.53 -19.73
C MET A 72 -1.00 5.70 -20.69
N ASN A 73 -0.71 4.45 -20.34
CA ASN A 73 0.08 3.53 -21.14
C ASN A 73 -0.64 3.11 -22.43
N SER A 74 -1.97 3.00 -22.40
CA SER A 74 -2.78 2.72 -23.59
C SER A 74 -2.98 3.96 -24.49
N THR A 75 -2.86 5.18 -23.96
CA THR A 75 -3.06 6.42 -24.71
C THR A 75 -1.77 6.97 -25.31
N ALA A 76 -1.69 7.10 -26.64
CA ALA A 76 -0.47 7.49 -27.35
C ALA A 76 0.12 8.84 -26.89
N GLU A 77 -0.72 9.83 -26.59
CA GLU A 77 -0.30 11.17 -26.18
C GLU A 77 0.30 11.25 -24.77
N THR A 78 0.10 10.24 -23.93
CA THR A 78 0.53 10.25 -22.52
C THR A 78 1.38 9.04 -22.15
N ARG A 79 1.62 8.12 -23.08
CA ARG A 79 2.38 6.89 -22.84
C ARG A 79 3.82 7.15 -22.39
N HIS A 80 4.38 8.29 -22.77
CA HIS A 80 5.73 8.70 -22.37
C HIS A 80 5.80 9.20 -20.91
N VAL A 81 4.66 9.50 -20.28
CA VAL A 81 4.61 10.05 -18.93
C VAL A 81 4.87 8.94 -17.92
N LEU A 82 5.90 9.13 -17.10
CA LEU A 82 6.30 8.14 -16.11
C LEU A 82 5.39 8.23 -14.88
N THR A 83 4.58 7.20 -14.62
CA THR A 83 3.79 7.14 -13.38
C THR A 83 4.63 6.60 -12.25
N VAL A 84 4.86 7.42 -11.24
CA VAL A 84 5.55 6.99 -10.02
C VAL A 84 4.48 6.66 -8.98
N PRO A 85 4.30 5.38 -8.58
CA PRO A 85 3.45 5.04 -7.44
C PRO A 85 3.84 5.86 -6.21
N CYS A 86 2.87 6.33 -5.41
CA CYS A 86 3.23 7.06 -4.20
C CYS A 86 4.07 6.17 -3.27
N ASP A 87 5.34 6.57 -3.14
CA ASP A 87 6.37 5.86 -2.38
C ASP A 87 5.93 5.62 -0.93
N SER A 88 5.25 6.57 -0.30
CA SER A 88 4.80 6.45 1.10
C SER A 88 3.86 5.27 1.35
N HIS A 89 2.90 5.00 0.45
CA HIS A 89 2.01 3.84 0.61
C HIS A 89 2.66 2.53 0.18
N GLY A 90 3.51 2.56 -0.86
CA GLY A 90 4.32 1.41 -1.25
C GLY A 90 5.22 0.94 -0.10
N LEU A 91 5.92 1.88 0.53
CA LEU A 91 6.74 1.64 1.72
C LEU A 91 5.90 1.19 2.90
N GLN A 92 4.69 1.75 3.09
CA GLN A 92 3.77 1.35 4.15
C GLN A 92 3.27 -0.09 3.95
N LEU A 93 2.98 -0.51 2.72
CA LEU A 93 2.59 -1.88 2.39
C LEU A 93 3.76 -2.86 2.56
N ILE A 94 4.96 -2.49 2.12
CA ILE A 94 6.18 -3.31 2.33
C ILE A 94 6.44 -3.46 3.84
N SER A 95 6.38 -2.38 4.60
CA SER A 95 6.55 -2.39 6.05
C SER A 95 5.51 -3.29 6.71
N LYS A 96 4.23 -3.15 6.35
CA LYS A 96 3.14 -3.96 6.91
C LYS A 96 3.31 -5.45 6.61
N THR A 97 3.76 -5.82 5.41
CA THR A 97 4.07 -7.20 5.03
C THR A 97 5.25 -7.73 5.85
N TYR A 98 6.32 -6.96 5.99
CA TYR A 98 7.50 -7.37 6.74
C TYR A 98 7.20 -7.61 8.22
N PHE A 99 6.48 -6.67 8.87
CA PHE A 99 6.05 -6.83 10.25
C PHE A 99 5.02 -7.94 10.44
N GLY A 100 4.11 -8.13 9.48
CA GLY A 100 3.14 -9.23 9.50
C GLY A 100 3.80 -10.61 9.42
N LEU A 101 4.76 -10.78 8.51
CA LEU A 101 5.54 -12.01 8.38
C LEU A 101 6.38 -12.29 9.63
N ALA A 102 7.03 -11.27 10.20
CA ALA A 102 7.79 -11.41 11.43
C ALA A 102 6.92 -11.91 12.59
N LYS A 103 5.70 -11.39 12.72
CA LYS A 103 4.74 -11.85 13.73
C LYS A 103 4.39 -13.33 13.55
N ILE A 104 4.06 -13.76 12.33
CA ILE A 104 3.71 -15.16 12.04
C ILE A 104 4.88 -16.10 12.36
N ILE A 105 6.10 -15.71 12.00
CA ILE A 105 7.31 -16.50 12.28
C ILE A 105 7.50 -16.67 13.80
N ILE A 106 7.36 -15.59 14.58
CA ILE A 106 7.51 -15.62 16.04
C ILE A 106 6.41 -16.49 16.68
N GLU A 107 5.15 -16.33 16.26
CA GLU A 107 4.04 -17.15 16.77
C GLU A 107 4.23 -18.63 16.45
N THR A 108 4.72 -18.94 15.25
CA THR A 108 5.00 -20.33 14.84
C THR A 108 6.15 -20.94 15.65
N GLN A 109 7.21 -20.17 15.93
CA GLN A 109 8.33 -20.63 16.76
C GLN A 109 7.93 -20.83 18.23
N LEU A 110 7.11 -19.94 18.79
CA LEU A 110 6.57 -20.08 20.14
C LEU A 110 5.71 -21.34 20.27
N LEU A 111 4.81 -21.58 19.31
CA LEU A 111 3.98 -22.79 19.29
C LEU A 111 4.82 -24.07 19.13
N GLN A 112 5.88 -24.03 18.33
CA GLN A 112 6.81 -25.17 18.22
C GLN A 112 7.56 -25.41 19.52
N TRP A 113 8.01 -24.35 20.19
CA TRP A 113 8.69 -24.44 21.48
C TRP A 113 7.76 -24.97 22.57
N GLU A 114 6.54 -24.47 22.69
CA GLU A 114 5.54 -24.98 23.65
C GLU A 114 5.20 -26.46 23.41
N ASN A 115 5.01 -26.85 22.15
CA ASN A 115 4.76 -28.26 21.80
C ASN A 115 5.96 -29.17 22.05
N SER A 116 7.18 -28.63 21.98
CA SER A 116 8.41 -29.37 22.28
C SER A 116 8.61 -29.52 23.79
N SER A 117 8.40 -28.43 24.54
CA SER A 117 8.46 -28.40 26.00
C SER A 117 7.40 -29.29 26.64
N ASN A 118 6.16 -29.27 26.14
CA ASN A 118 5.08 -30.14 26.62
C ASN A 118 5.36 -31.62 26.33
N ARG A 119 5.95 -31.94 25.17
CA ARG A 119 6.40 -33.31 24.87
C ARG A 119 7.53 -33.77 25.78
N ALA A 120 8.49 -32.89 26.07
CA ALA A 120 9.58 -33.19 27.00
C ALA A 120 9.03 -33.43 28.42
N LEU A 121 8.11 -32.60 28.90
CA LEU A 121 7.46 -32.77 30.21
C LEU A 121 6.63 -34.06 30.31
N MET A 122 5.89 -34.43 29.26
CA MET A 122 5.19 -35.72 29.20
C MET A 122 6.16 -36.90 29.18
N GLN A 123 7.29 -36.81 28.47
CA GLN A 123 8.30 -37.88 28.50
C GLN A 123 8.90 -38.05 29.90
N PHE A 124 9.14 -36.96 30.63
CA PHE A 124 9.60 -37.00 32.03
C PHE A 124 8.55 -37.59 32.99
N SER A 125 7.26 -37.32 32.79
CA SER A 125 6.21 -37.89 33.66
C SER A 125 5.98 -39.39 33.42
N VAL A 126 6.18 -39.87 32.19
CA VAL A 126 5.99 -41.28 31.82
C VAL A 126 7.23 -42.13 32.16
N SER A 127 8.42 -41.53 32.27
CA SER A 127 9.67 -42.21 32.64
C SER A 127 10.00 -42.20 34.14
N SER A 128 9.12 -41.66 34.99
CA SER A 128 9.19 -41.83 36.45
C SER A 128 7.97 -42.58 37.03
N PRO A 129 7.83 -43.89 36.79
CA PRO A 129 7.16 -44.74 37.75
C PRO A 129 8.15 -45.12 38.86
N VAL A 130 7.67 -45.11 40.11
CA VAL A 130 8.30 -45.67 41.33
C VAL A 130 9.10 -44.67 42.19
N LEU A 131 8.42 -44.12 43.21
CA LEU A 131 8.74 -44.35 44.63
C LEU A 131 7.64 -43.75 45.53
N ILE A 132 6.45 -44.37 45.54
CA ILE A 132 5.50 -44.25 46.66
C ILE A 132 5.06 -45.65 47.04
N SER A 133 5.92 -46.37 47.76
CA SER A 133 5.52 -47.55 48.54
C SER A 133 6.61 -47.92 49.55
N SER A 134 6.63 -47.24 50.69
CA SER A 134 7.13 -47.82 51.95
C SER A 134 6.90 -46.84 53.09
N LEU A 135 5.71 -46.90 53.69
CA LEU A 135 5.42 -46.54 55.07
C LEU A 135 4.05 -47.15 55.38
N HIS A 136 4.07 -48.42 55.77
CA HIS A 136 3.03 -49.00 56.62
C HIS A 136 3.63 -49.11 58.02
N PHE A 137 2.81 -48.71 59.00
CA PHE A 137 3.03 -48.81 60.44
C PHE A 137 3.35 -50.23 60.90
#